data_AF-K1S711-F1
#
_entry.id   AF-K1S711-F1
#
_cell.length_a   1.000
_cell.length_b   1.000
_cell.length_c   1.000
_cell.angle_alpha   90.00
_cell.angle_beta   90.00
_cell.angle_gamma   90.00
#
_symmetry.space_group_name_H-M   'P 1'
#
loop_
_entity.id
_entity.type
_entity.pdbx_description
1 polymer ?
#
loop_
_entity_poly.entity_id
_entity_poly.type
_entity_poly.pdbx_seq_one_letter_code
_entity_poly.pdbx_strand_id
1 'polypeptide(L)'
;TKDVTIPPILKTKWTQEGTYDQKVAKYGESNTVTGYLSTWLSEWVREYGVDGFRCDTAKHVDKASWNQLKQACVSALREWRSNNKGKAGADWKEDFWMTGEHWDHGVGYDTYYSEGGFDSMINFAVTGGGALASGSVANTYQGYADKINTKEGFNVLSFMSSHDETLTRGDENTMLYNAAAFLLLPGGVQIFY
;
A
#
# COMPACT_ATOMS: atom_id res chain seq x y z
N THR A 1 3.82 -4.06 22.01
CA THR A 1 2.68 -4.98 21.82
C THR A 1 2.70 -6.04 22.91
N LYS A 2 1.59 -6.75 23.16
CA LYS A 2 1.52 -7.86 24.13
C LYS A 2 1.67 -9.19 23.40
N ASP A 3 2.32 -10.14 24.05
CA ASP A 3 2.40 -11.50 23.55
C ASP A 3 1.02 -12.18 23.61
N VAL A 4 0.73 -12.98 22.60
CA VAL A 4 -0.49 -13.73 22.37
C VAL A 4 -0.13 -15.14 21.89
N THR A 5 -0.98 -16.09 22.26
CA THR A 5 -0.86 -17.48 21.80
C THR A 5 -1.54 -17.67 20.45
N ILE A 6 -1.27 -18.81 19.80
CA ILE A 6 -1.96 -19.20 18.57
C ILE A 6 -3.48 -19.16 18.78
N PRO A 7 -4.24 -18.43 17.94
CA PRO A 7 -5.69 -18.37 18.04
C PRO A 7 -6.33 -19.77 18.09
N PRO A 8 -7.35 -20.00 18.94
CA PRO A 8 -7.99 -21.31 19.07
C PRO A 8 -8.46 -21.89 17.73
N ILE A 9 -8.93 -21.04 16.81
CA ILE A 9 -9.35 -21.46 15.47
C ILE A 9 -8.19 -22.08 14.66
N LEU A 10 -7.00 -21.50 14.73
CA LEU A 10 -5.83 -22.02 14.02
C LEU A 10 -5.28 -23.27 14.70
N LYS A 11 -5.28 -23.31 16.03
CA LYS A 11 -4.93 -24.53 16.77
C LYS A 11 -5.82 -25.70 16.34
N THR A 12 -7.14 -25.53 16.38
CA THR A 12 -8.09 -26.58 15.97
C THR A 12 -7.85 -27.04 14.53
N LYS A 13 -7.71 -26.08 13.60
CA LYS A 13 -7.47 -26.37 12.18
C LYS A 13 -6.17 -27.16 11.99
N TRP A 14 -5.04 -26.67 12.50
CA TRP A 14 -3.74 -27.31 12.27
C TRP A 14 -3.63 -28.66 12.99
N THR A 15 -4.34 -28.87 14.10
CA THR A 15 -4.44 -30.19 14.72
C THR A 15 -5.21 -31.17 13.82
N GLN A 16 -6.34 -30.75 13.24
CA GLN A 16 -7.10 -31.60 12.31
C GLN A 16 -6.32 -31.92 11.03
N GLU A 17 -5.47 -31.01 10.58
CA GLU A 17 -4.58 -31.20 9.42
C GLU A 17 -3.33 -32.02 9.75
N GLY A 18 -3.06 -32.33 11.03
CA GLY A 18 -1.81 -32.97 11.45
C GLY A 18 -0.57 -32.09 11.30
N THR A 19 -0.72 -30.77 11.15
CA THR A 19 0.35 -29.79 10.89
C THR A 19 0.67 -28.90 12.10
N TYR A 20 0.01 -29.10 13.24
CA TYR A 20 0.12 -28.21 14.41
C TYR A 20 1.55 -27.95 14.85
N ASP A 21 2.35 -28.99 15.12
CA ASP A 21 3.71 -28.83 15.62
C ASP A 21 4.62 -28.12 14.61
N GLN A 22 4.47 -28.42 13.32
CA GLN A 22 5.19 -27.75 12.24
C GLN A 22 4.83 -26.26 12.17
N LYS A 23 3.55 -25.93 12.28
CA LYS A 23 3.05 -24.55 12.21
C LYS A 23 3.43 -23.76 13.46
N VAL A 24 3.43 -24.38 14.64
CA VAL A 24 3.93 -23.77 15.88
C VAL A 24 5.43 -23.55 15.81
N ALA A 25 6.21 -24.51 15.30
CA ALA A 25 7.66 -24.34 15.12
C ALA A 25 7.97 -23.18 14.15
N LYS A 26 7.15 -23.00 13.12
CA LYS A 26 7.34 -21.95 12.11
C LYS A 26 6.88 -20.57 12.59
N TYR A 27 5.73 -20.48 13.25
CA TYR A 27 5.08 -19.20 13.56
C TYR A 27 5.11 -18.82 15.04
N GLY A 28 5.49 -19.73 15.94
CA GLY A 28 5.39 -19.53 17.39
C GLY A 28 6.20 -18.36 17.93
N GLU A 29 7.27 -17.96 17.22
CA GLU A 29 8.07 -16.77 17.54
C GLU A 29 7.39 -15.45 17.14
N SER A 30 6.38 -15.49 16.27
CA SER A 30 5.60 -14.33 15.83
C SER A 30 4.54 -13.92 16.87
N ASN A 31 4.85 -14.09 18.15
CA ASN A 31 3.93 -14.13 19.29
C ASN A 31 3.14 -12.83 19.57
N THR A 32 3.14 -11.81 18.73
CA THR A 32 2.26 -10.64 18.84
C THR A 32 1.28 -10.63 17.67
N VAL A 33 0.13 -9.95 17.78
CA VAL A 33 -0.82 -9.84 16.66
C VAL A 33 -0.13 -9.30 15.40
N THR A 34 0.64 -8.22 15.54
CA THR A 34 1.47 -7.65 14.47
C THR A 34 2.50 -8.65 13.95
N GLY A 35 3.16 -9.40 14.83
CA GLY A 35 4.08 -10.48 14.47
C GLY A 35 3.44 -11.49 13.54
N TYR A 36 2.34 -12.10 13.96
CA TYR A 36 1.64 -13.11 13.17
C TYR A 36 1.19 -12.56 11.81
N LEU A 37 0.55 -11.39 11.80
CA LEU A 37 0.05 -10.78 10.56
C LEU A 37 1.20 -10.42 9.61
N SER A 38 2.29 -9.83 10.11
CA SER A 38 3.46 -9.49 9.29
C SER A 38 4.10 -10.74 8.69
N THR A 39 4.25 -11.79 9.49
CA THR A 39 4.80 -13.07 9.02
C THR A 39 3.92 -13.65 7.92
N TRP A 40 2.62 -13.81 8.16
CA TRP A 40 1.71 -14.41 7.17
C TRP A 40 1.57 -13.60 5.89
N LEU A 41 1.48 -12.26 5.98
CA LEU A 41 1.41 -11.40 4.80
C LEU A 41 2.72 -11.44 4.00
N SER A 42 3.88 -11.46 4.66
CA SER A 42 5.17 -11.59 3.97
C SER A 42 5.34 -12.93 3.24
N GLU A 43 4.61 -13.97 3.63
CA GLU A 43 4.65 -15.26 2.91
C GLU A 43 4.02 -15.18 1.53
N TRP A 44 2.96 -14.37 1.35
CA TRP A 44 2.42 -14.11 0.01
C TRP A 44 3.46 -13.46 -0.90
N VAL A 45 4.25 -12.54 -0.36
CA VAL A 45 5.35 -11.90 -1.07
C VAL A 45 6.44 -12.92 -1.42
N ARG A 46 6.86 -13.74 -0.45
CA ARG A 46 7.93 -14.73 -0.63
C ARG A 46 7.57 -15.85 -1.59
N GLU A 47 6.31 -16.25 -1.63
CA GLU A 47 5.83 -17.35 -2.47
C GLU A 47 5.51 -16.85 -3.89
N TYR A 48 4.77 -15.74 -3.99
CA TYR A 48 4.15 -15.31 -5.24
C TYR A 48 4.81 -14.09 -5.88
N GLY A 49 5.71 -13.40 -5.17
CA GLY A 49 6.37 -12.21 -5.69
C GLY A 49 5.46 -10.99 -5.76
N VAL A 50 4.44 -10.92 -4.90
CA VAL A 50 3.63 -9.70 -4.73
C VAL A 50 4.58 -8.54 -4.42
N ASP A 51 4.51 -7.48 -5.21
CA ASP A 51 5.46 -6.36 -5.20
C ASP A 51 5.01 -5.19 -4.32
N GLY A 52 3.75 -5.17 -3.89
CA GLY A 52 3.27 -4.19 -2.93
C GLY A 52 1.91 -4.47 -2.29
N PHE A 53 1.56 -3.66 -1.30
CA PHE A 53 0.24 -3.67 -0.65
C PHE A 53 -0.42 -2.28 -0.65
N ARG A 54 -1.73 -2.29 -0.92
CA ARG A 54 -2.65 -1.23 -0.48
C ARG A 54 -3.15 -1.60 0.92
N CYS A 55 -2.73 -0.84 1.91
CA CYS A 55 -3.06 -1.05 3.31
C CYS A 55 -4.35 -0.31 3.64
N ASP A 56 -5.43 -1.08 3.77
CA ASP A 56 -6.74 -0.62 4.22
C ASP A 56 -6.66 0.02 5.61
N THR A 57 -7.51 1.04 5.85
CA THR A 57 -7.75 1.60 7.19
C THR A 57 -6.48 1.92 7.99
N ALA A 58 -5.42 2.39 7.33
CA ALA A 58 -4.08 2.61 7.88
C ALA A 58 -4.07 3.44 9.17
N LYS A 59 -5.01 4.38 9.30
CA LYS A 59 -5.18 5.25 10.48
C LYS A 59 -5.56 4.52 11.78
N HIS A 60 -6.00 3.27 11.68
CA HIS A 60 -6.47 2.47 12.81
C HIS A 60 -5.41 1.49 13.34
N VAL A 61 -4.23 1.46 12.74
CA VAL A 61 -3.10 0.62 13.15
C VAL A 61 -1.90 1.52 13.42
N ASP A 62 -1.13 1.20 14.46
CA ASP A 62 0.04 1.99 14.82
C ASP A 62 1.16 1.87 13.76
N LYS A 63 1.96 2.94 13.63
CA LYS A 63 3.00 3.04 12.59
C LYS A 63 4.13 2.03 12.78
N ALA A 64 4.45 1.66 14.02
CA ALA A 64 5.48 0.65 14.26
C ALA A 64 5.04 -0.72 13.71
N SER A 65 3.75 -1.05 13.83
CA SER A 65 3.17 -2.23 13.21
C SER A 65 3.24 -2.19 11.67
N TRP A 66 2.97 -1.05 11.05
CA TRP A 66 3.14 -0.88 9.60
C TRP A 66 4.58 -1.05 9.15
N ASN A 67 5.53 -0.43 9.86
CA ASN A 67 6.94 -0.54 9.51
C ASN A 67 7.46 -1.97 9.71
N GLN A 68 6.99 -2.69 10.73
CA GLN A 68 7.31 -4.11 10.89
C GLN A 68 6.86 -4.93 9.67
N LEU A 69 5.63 -4.70 9.18
CA LEU A 69 5.14 -5.34 7.95
C LEU A 69 6.01 -4.97 6.73
N LYS A 70 6.33 -3.68 6.56
CA LYS A 70 7.20 -3.18 5.48
C LYS A 70 8.53 -3.93 5.44
N GLN A 71 9.24 -4.01 6.57
CA GLN A 71 10.55 -4.67 6.62
C GLN A 71 10.46 -6.18 6.31
N ALA A 72 9.41 -6.84 6.80
CA ALA A 72 9.16 -8.25 6.52
C ALA A 72 8.92 -8.49 5.01
N CYS A 73 8.11 -7.65 4.37
CA CYS A 73 7.82 -7.76 2.94
C CYS A 73 9.00 -7.36 2.05
N VAL A 74 9.80 -6.35 2.43
CA VAL A 74 11.05 -6.02 1.72
C VAL A 74 12.00 -7.22 1.70
N SER A 75 12.19 -7.85 2.86
CA SER A 75 13.04 -9.05 2.97
C SER A 75 12.49 -10.21 2.13
N ALA A 76 11.18 -10.45 2.19
CA ALA A 76 10.50 -11.49 1.43
C ALA A 76 10.58 -11.27 -0.09
N LEU A 77 10.44 -10.03 -0.57
CA LEU A 77 10.49 -9.73 -2.00
C LEU A 77 11.90 -9.93 -2.55
N ARG A 78 12.92 -9.50 -1.80
CA ARG A 78 14.33 -9.72 -2.17
C ARG A 78 14.65 -11.22 -2.28
N GLU A 79 14.17 -12.02 -1.33
CA GLU A 79 14.29 -13.49 -1.36
C GLU A 79 13.56 -14.10 -2.56
N TRP A 80 12.32 -13.69 -2.82
CA TRP A 80 11.58 -14.15 -3.98
C TRP A 80 12.35 -13.84 -5.28
N ARG A 81 12.81 -12.59 -5.45
CA ARG A 81 13.56 -12.18 -6.65
C ARG A 81 14.86 -12.98 -6.82
N SER A 82 15.62 -13.21 -5.75
CA SER A 82 16.85 -14.00 -5.84
C SER A 82 16.61 -15.44 -6.28
N ASN A 83 15.46 -16.02 -5.87
CA ASN A 83 15.08 -17.40 -6.17
C ASN A 83 14.34 -17.54 -7.52
N ASN A 84 13.94 -16.44 -8.15
CA ASN A 84 13.07 -16.42 -9.33
C ASN A 84 13.68 -15.66 -10.52
N LYS A 85 15.01 -15.66 -10.67
CA LYS A 85 15.71 -14.99 -11.79
C LYS A 85 15.09 -15.36 -13.14
N GLY A 86 14.86 -14.34 -13.98
CA GLY A 86 14.23 -14.50 -15.29
C GLY A 86 12.69 -14.51 -15.29
N LYS A 87 12.03 -14.48 -14.12
CA LYS A 87 10.57 -14.21 -14.06
C LYS A 87 10.29 -12.71 -14.18
N ALA A 88 9.07 -12.37 -14.61
CA ALA A 88 8.59 -10.99 -14.62
C ALA A 88 8.73 -10.36 -13.23
N GLY A 89 9.27 -9.14 -13.15
CA GLY A 89 9.50 -8.43 -11.89
C GLY A 89 10.72 -8.91 -11.07
N ALA A 90 11.39 -9.99 -11.46
CA ALA A 90 12.53 -10.53 -10.70
C ALA A 90 13.78 -9.63 -10.78
N ASP A 91 13.96 -8.92 -11.89
CA ASP A 91 15.11 -8.04 -12.14
C ASP A 91 14.82 -6.56 -11.80
N TRP A 92 13.63 -6.26 -11.26
CA TRP A 92 13.27 -4.92 -10.78
C TRP A 92 14.10 -4.55 -9.55
N LYS A 93 14.38 -3.25 -9.42
CA LYS A 93 15.32 -2.72 -8.41
C LYS A 93 14.62 -2.09 -7.21
N GLU A 94 13.34 -1.78 -7.38
CA GLU A 94 12.48 -1.14 -6.40
C GLU A 94 12.15 -2.12 -5.27
N ASP A 95 12.27 -1.69 -4.01
CA ASP A 95 11.85 -2.50 -2.87
C ASP A 95 10.32 -2.64 -2.81
N PHE A 96 9.84 -3.52 -1.93
CA PHE A 96 8.40 -3.78 -1.75
C PHE A 96 7.63 -2.50 -1.48
N TRP A 97 6.59 -2.20 -2.26
CA TRP A 97 5.87 -0.93 -2.21
C TRP A 97 4.64 -1.00 -1.29
N MET A 98 4.40 0.05 -0.50
CA MET A 98 3.23 0.16 0.36
C MET A 98 2.55 1.51 0.19
N THR A 99 1.24 1.46 -0.05
CA THR A 99 0.36 2.64 0.02
C THR A 99 -0.66 2.51 1.13
N GLY A 100 -0.81 3.54 1.95
CA GLY A 100 -1.72 3.55 3.08
C GLY A 100 -3.02 4.30 2.78
N GLU A 101 -4.15 3.72 3.18
CA GLU A 101 -5.42 4.43 3.23
C GLU A 101 -5.61 5.11 4.59
N HIS A 102 -5.38 6.41 4.63
CA HIS A 102 -5.84 7.26 5.71
C HIS A 102 -6.93 8.16 5.17
N TRP A 103 -8.19 7.94 5.57
CA TRP A 103 -9.30 8.77 5.12
C TRP A 103 -9.02 10.27 5.35
N ASP A 104 -9.32 11.11 4.36
CA ASP A 104 -8.99 12.55 4.30
C ASP A 104 -7.50 12.90 4.21
N HIS A 105 -6.62 11.94 3.94
CA HIS A 105 -5.21 12.25 3.66
C HIS A 105 -5.06 12.92 2.30
N GLY A 106 -4.06 13.78 2.19
CA GLY A 106 -3.84 14.63 1.02
C GLY A 106 -2.37 14.68 0.65
N VAL A 107 -1.98 15.72 -0.08
CA VAL A 107 -0.57 15.90 -0.42
C VAL A 107 0.17 16.46 0.79
N GLY A 108 0.83 15.58 1.53
CA GLY A 108 1.68 15.92 2.68
C GLY A 108 2.59 14.76 3.07
N TYR A 109 3.84 15.09 3.42
CA TYR A 109 4.80 14.15 3.98
C TYR A 109 4.69 14.18 5.51
N ASP A 110 4.35 13.06 6.12
CA ASP A 110 4.17 12.93 7.55
C ASP A 110 4.77 11.63 8.11
N THR A 111 4.43 11.32 9.36
CA THR A 111 4.92 10.14 10.07
C THR A 111 4.51 8.79 9.46
N TYR A 112 3.49 8.70 8.60
CA TYR A 112 3.22 7.44 7.88
C TYR A 112 4.40 7.07 6.97
N TYR A 113 5.06 8.06 6.38
CA TYR A 113 6.26 7.84 5.58
C TYR A 113 7.48 7.59 6.47
N SER A 114 7.77 8.49 7.41
CA SER A 114 9.03 8.45 8.16
C SER A 114 9.08 7.39 9.25
N GLU A 115 7.93 6.98 9.79
CA GLU A 115 7.83 6.00 10.88
C GLU A 115 7.07 4.74 10.45
N GLY A 116 6.07 4.87 9.57
CA GLY A 116 5.24 3.77 9.10
C GLY A 116 5.83 2.99 7.92
N GLY A 117 6.85 3.53 7.25
CA GLY A 117 7.52 2.89 6.13
C GLY A 117 6.72 2.87 4.82
N PHE A 118 5.67 3.70 4.71
CA PHE A 118 4.89 3.86 3.49
C PHE A 118 5.67 4.63 2.41
N ASP A 119 5.54 4.18 1.15
CA ASP A 119 6.13 4.86 -0.01
C ASP A 119 5.16 5.88 -0.62
N SER A 120 3.87 5.68 -0.39
CA SER A 120 2.82 6.64 -0.69
C SER A 120 1.66 6.56 0.30
N MET A 121 0.84 7.60 0.35
CA MET A 121 -0.48 7.57 0.97
C MET A 121 -1.53 7.91 -0.07
N ILE A 122 -2.72 7.32 0.08
CA ILE A 122 -3.88 7.64 -0.76
C ILE A 122 -4.23 9.13 -0.56
N ASN A 123 -4.34 9.84 -1.67
CA ASN A 123 -4.63 11.26 -1.71
C ASN A 123 -6.05 11.51 -2.21
N PHE A 124 -6.90 12.00 -1.31
CA PHE A 124 -8.32 12.26 -1.53
C PHE A 124 -8.61 13.63 -2.16
N ALA A 125 -7.58 14.46 -2.40
CA ALA A 125 -7.80 15.86 -2.81
C ALA A 125 -8.31 16.03 -4.26
N VAL A 126 -8.30 14.98 -5.09
CA VAL A 126 -8.86 15.00 -6.46
C VAL A 126 -10.04 14.05 -6.67
N THR A 127 -10.58 13.48 -5.59
CA THR A 127 -11.77 12.61 -5.66
C THR A 127 -12.93 13.34 -6.37
N GLY A 128 -13.63 12.64 -7.26
CA GLY A 128 -14.69 13.21 -8.08
C GLY A 128 -14.23 14.12 -9.24
N GLY A 129 -12.91 14.33 -9.40
CA GLY A 129 -12.32 15.04 -10.55
C GLY A 129 -12.45 16.57 -10.54
N GLY A 130 -13.20 17.16 -9.60
CA GLY A 130 -13.44 18.61 -9.58
C GLY A 130 -12.16 19.46 -9.46
N ALA A 131 -11.16 18.96 -8.72
CA ALA A 131 -9.86 19.63 -8.58
C ALA A 131 -9.01 19.59 -9.87
N LEU A 132 -9.41 18.80 -10.87
CA LEU A 132 -8.73 18.68 -12.15
C LEU A 132 -9.44 19.45 -13.27
N ALA A 133 -10.53 20.16 -12.97
CA ALA A 133 -11.23 20.98 -13.95
C ALA A 133 -10.32 22.04 -14.58
N SER A 134 -10.63 22.48 -15.80
CA SER A 134 -9.77 23.39 -16.58
C SER A 134 -9.44 24.72 -15.89
N GLY A 135 -10.33 25.22 -15.03
CA GLY A 135 -10.08 26.43 -14.24
C GLY A 135 -9.17 26.24 -13.02
N SER A 136 -8.92 25.00 -12.58
CA SER A 136 -8.18 24.68 -11.35
C SER A 136 -6.93 23.84 -11.58
N VAL A 137 -6.84 23.11 -12.70
CA VAL A 137 -5.79 22.10 -12.96
C VAL A 137 -4.37 22.65 -12.79
N ALA A 138 -4.08 23.86 -13.27
CA ALA A 138 -2.75 24.45 -13.18
C ALA A 138 -2.34 24.69 -11.71
N ASN A 139 -3.26 25.19 -10.88
CA ASN A 139 -3.02 25.40 -9.45
C ASN A 139 -2.87 24.07 -8.72
N THR A 140 -3.67 23.07 -9.07
CA THR A 140 -3.57 21.71 -8.51
C THR A 140 -2.20 21.11 -8.81
N TYR A 141 -1.75 21.18 -10.06
CA TYR A 141 -0.44 20.67 -10.46
C TYR A 141 0.70 21.38 -9.74
N GLN A 142 0.69 22.71 -9.72
CA GLN A 142 1.72 23.47 -9.03
C GLN A 142 1.75 23.13 -7.54
N GLY A 143 0.60 23.09 -6.87
CA GLY A 143 0.50 22.76 -5.45
C GLY A 143 0.97 21.33 -5.13
N TYR A 144 0.82 20.39 -6.06
CA TYR A 144 1.33 19.03 -5.89
C TYR A 144 2.84 18.98 -6.11
N ALA A 145 3.33 19.59 -7.19
CA ALA A 145 4.75 19.67 -7.52
C ALA A 145 5.55 20.37 -6.41
N ASP A 146 5.04 21.47 -5.87
CA ASP A 146 5.66 22.23 -4.78
C ASP A 146 5.82 21.44 -3.49
N LYS A 147 4.98 20.40 -3.29
CA LYS A 147 5.03 19.54 -2.11
C LYS A 147 5.82 18.27 -2.34
N ILE A 148 5.57 17.58 -3.46
CA ILE A 148 6.21 16.30 -3.79
C ILE A 148 7.72 16.49 -3.94
N ASN A 149 8.16 17.57 -4.59
CA ASN A 149 9.58 17.83 -4.85
C ASN A 149 10.36 18.33 -3.61
N THR A 150 9.72 18.46 -2.44
CA THR A 150 10.40 18.91 -1.21
C THR A 150 11.28 17.82 -0.59
N LYS A 151 11.07 16.56 -0.98
CA LYS A 151 11.78 15.43 -0.38
C LYS A 151 11.97 14.31 -1.38
N GLU A 152 13.20 13.81 -1.46
CA GLU A 152 13.52 12.63 -2.26
C GLU A 152 12.68 11.42 -1.82
N GLY A 153 12.13 10.70 -2.79
CA GLY A 153 11.29 9.52 -2.56
C GLY A 153 9.88 9.80 -2.04
N PHE A 154 9.49 11.06 -1.80
CA PHE A 154 8.10 11.37 -1.44
C PHE A 154 7.19 11.20 -2.65
N ASN A 155 6.11 10.44 -2.48
CA ASN A 155 5.06 10.27 -3.48
C ASN A 155 3.68 10.14 -2.81
N VAL A 156 2.62 10.34 -3.59
CA VAL A 156 1.22 10.14 -3.18
C VAL A 156 0.50 9.32 -4.23
N LEU A 157 -0.61 8.69 -3.86
CA LEU A 157 -1.45 7.96 -4.81
C LEU A 157 -2.82 8.63 -4.92
N SER A 158 -3.01 9.39 -5.99
CA SER A 158 -4.28 10.05 -6.29
C SER A 158 -5.25 9.12 -6.99
N PHE A 159 -6.55 9.34 -6.76
CA PHE A 159 -7.63 8.64 -7.42
C PHE A 159 -8.80 9.62 -7.67
N MET A 160 -9.55 9.39 -8.74
CA MET A 160 -10.78 10.15 -9.01
C MET A 160 -12.05 9.40 -8.58
N SER A 161 -12.01 8.07 -8.66
CA SER A 161 -13.10 7.15 -8.36
C SER A 161 -12.54 5.99 -7.58
N SER A 162 -13.32 5.40 -6.69
CA SER A 162 -12.95 4.15 -6.00
C SER A 162 -14.19 3.29 -5.75
N HIS A 163 -14.00 2.16 -5.07
CA HIS A 163 -15.10 1.31 -4.63
C HIS A 163 -15.89 1.91 -3.46
N ASP A 164 -15.33 2.89 -2.76
CA ASP A 164 -15.93 3.54 -1.59
C ASP A 164 -16.38 4.98 -1.89
N GLU A 165 -15.98 5.53 -3.03
CA GLU A 165 -16.21 6.92 -3.42
C GLU A 165 -17.04 7.07 -4.71
N THR A 166 -17.49 8.29 -4.96
CA THR A 166 -18.31 8.59 -6.13
C THR A 166 -17.57 8.29 -7.44
N LEU A 167 -18.29 7.69 -8.38
CA LEU A 167 -17.79 7.51 -9.74
C LEU A 167 -17.80 8.85 -10.48
N THR A 168 -16.63 9.27 -10.96
CA THR A 168 -16.55 10.41 -11.88
C THR A 168 -17.22 10.07 -13.20
N ARG A 169 -18.20 10.88 -13.62
CA ARG A 169 -19.00 10.69 -14.83
C ARG A 169 -19.06 11.99 -15.63
N GLY A 170 -19.19 11.87 -16.94
CA GLY A 170 -19.33 12.97 -17.87
C GLY A 170 -19.59 12.46 -19.29
N ASP A 171 -19.80 13.38 -20.22
CA ASP A 171 -19.75 13.03 -21.65
C ASP A 171 -18.32 12.65 -22.07
N GLU A 172 -18.16 12.19 -23.32
CA GLU A 172 -16.87 11.74 -23.84
C GLU A 172 -15.78 12.81 -23.70
N ASN A 173 -16.10 14.06 -24.04
CA ASN A 173 -15.15 15.18 -23.95
C ASN A 173 -14.70 15.44 -22.51
N THR A 174 -15.64 15.42 -21.56
CA THR A 174 -15.36 15.58 -20.13
C THR A 174 -14.48 14.45 -19.61
N MET A 175 -14.79 13.21 -19.99
CA MET A 175 -14.01 12.04 -19.54
C MET A 175 -12.61 12.01 -20.16
N LEU A 176 -12.46 12.37 -21.43
CA LEU A 176 -11.16 12.50 -22.09
C LEU A 176 -10.30 13.59 -21.44
N TYR A 177 -10.91 14.74 -21.15
CA TYR A 177 -10.22 15.82 -20.46
C TYR A 177 -9.76 15.39 -19.07
N ASN A 178 -10.65 14.83 -18.26
CA ASN A 178 -10.32 14.37 -16.91
C ASN A 178 -9.26 13.27 -16.93
N ALA A 179 -9.31 12.33 -17.88
CA ALA A 179 -8.28 11.30 -18.02
C ALA A 179 -6.91 11.91 -18.33
N ALA A 180 -6.83 12.84 -19.28
CA ALA A 180 -5.59 13.54 -19.60
C ALA A 180 -5.06 14.37 -18.43
N ALA A 181 -5.95 15.12 -17.76
CA ALA A 181 -5.61 15.93 -16.59
C ALA A 181 -5.21 15.05 -15.39
N PHE A 182 -5.74 13.84 -15.27
CA PHE A 182 -5.37 12.92 -14.21
C PHE A 182 -4.02 12.26 -14.48
N LEU A 183 -3.78 11.76 -15.71
CA LEU A 183 -2.52 11.10 -16.07
C LEU A 183 -1.29 12.02 -16.01
N LEU A 184 -1.48 13.33 -16.10
CA LEU A 184 -0.42 14.34 -15.99
C LEU A 184 -0.29 14.93 -14.57
N LEU A 185 -1.11 14.49 -13.62
CA LEU A 185 -1.05 14.95 -12.23
C LEU A 185 0.28 14.50 -11.58
N PRO A 186 1.04 15.40 -10.92
CA PRO A 186 2.26 14.99 -10.23
C PRO A 186 1.98 13.95 -9.13
N GLY A 187 2.77 12.89 -9.11
CA GLY A 187 2.63 11.77 -8.19
C GLY A 187 2.10 10.50 -8.87
N GLY A 188 1.74 9.50 -8.07
CA GLY A 188 1.10 8.27 -8.55
C GLY A 188 -0.39 8.48 -8.79
N VAL A 189 -0.94 7.78 -9.78
CA VAL A 189 -2.37 7.76 -10.08
C VAL A 189 -2.91 6.34 -10.12
N GLN A 190 -4.08 6.14 -9.52
CA GLN A 190 -4.82 4.88 -9.56
C GLN A 190 -6.05 5.04 -10.44
N ILE A 191 -6.12 4.25 -11.50
CA ILE A 191 -7.30 4.16 -12.38
C ILE A 191 -8.24 3.11 -11.80
N PHE A 192 -9.49 3.50 -11.55
CA PHE A 192 -10.55 2.60 -11.12
C PHE A 192 -11.25 2.00 -12.35
N TYR A 193 -11.51 0.69 -12.28
CA TYR A 193 -12.06 -0.11 -13.39
C TYR A 193 -13.59 0.00 -13.51
#